data_AF-A0AAU5ZSQ6-F1
#
_entry.id   AF-A0AAU5ZSQ6-F1
#
_cell.length_a   1.000
_cell.length_b   1.000
_cell.length_c   1.000
_cell.angle_alpha   90.00
_cell.angle_beta   90.00
_cell.angle_gamma   90.00
#
_symmetry.space_group_name_H-M   'P 1'
#
loop_
_entity.id
_entity.type
_entity.pdbx_description
1 polymer ?
#
loop_
_entity_poly.entity_id
_entity_poly.type
_entity_poly.pdbx_seq_one_letter_code
_entity_poly.pdbx_strand_id
1 'polypeptide(L)'
;MIGTSSSTPVTGRGARAVTGGCLAAQAALILVLGAVLAWTAYAFHRAGTGNADRRTQARAAVEQQARQAASVTVRALTAARASVSGTAAQDIVLRDGRDPGPGRGTVAPDLIFDRATGRLTAVTPFSSVYEVRPALWGAVSTESETRCYALVFRHDTCTWRAAVTARPDADCARRQPVTDAAQAAQDALRTLVRPAATRSQVQQLLAPVGSAADHYAYDVTTVTRRGTTVTVIALVHTAGQQQCYRFVRITDSYDSDSVTTLPVAAAHCDG
;
A
#
# COMPACT_ATOMS: atom_id res chain seq x y z
N MET A 1 -38.63 -13.23 -102.87
CA MET A 1 -37.49 -12.58 -102.18
C MET A 1 -37.64 -12.85 -100.71
N ILE A 2 -36.78 -13.71 -100.16
CA ILE A 2 -36.73 -14.05 -98.74
C ILE A 2 -35.58 -13.24 -98.14
N GLY A 3 -35.90 -12.22 -97.35
CA GLY A 3 -34.93 -11.42 -96.62
C GLY A 3 -34.78 -11.98 -95.20
N THR A 4 -33.75 -12.78 -94.96
CA THR A 4 -33.33 -13.17 -93.62
C THR A 4 -32.54 -12.03 -92.99
N SER A 5 -33.15 -11.30 -92.04
CA SER A 5 -32.42 -10.41 -91.13
C SER A 5 -31.77 -11.23 -90.02
N SER A 6 -30.46 -11.47 -90.15
CA SER A 6 -29.62 -11.96 -89.06
C SER A 6 -29.15 -10.77 -88.21
N SER A 7 -29.78 -10.56 -87.05
CA SER A 7 -29.22 -9.71 -85.99
C SER A 7 -28.29 -10.55 -85.12
N THR A 8 -27.00 -10.26 -85.16
CA THR A 8 -26.03 -10.77 -84.18
C THR A 8 -26.13 -9.93 -82.90
N PRO A 9 -26.40 -10.52 -81.72
CA PRO A 9 -26.19 -9.81 -80.48
C PRO A 9 -24.69 -9.72 -80.20
N VAL A 10 -24.13 -8.51 -80.31
CA VAL A 10 -22.81 -8.20 -79.76
C VAL A 10 -22.98 -7.96 -78.26
N THR A 11 -23.06 -9.04 -77.49
CA THR A 11 -22.98 -8.99 -76.03
C THR A 11 -21.80 -9.85 -75.59
N GLY A 12 -20.78 -9.24 -74.97
CA GLY A 12 -19.77 -10.08 -74.31
C GLY A 12 -18.36 -9.54 -74.09
N ARG A 13 -18.10 -8.22 -74.08
CA ARG A 13 -16.77 -7.72 -73.64
C ARG A 13 -16.78 -6.65 -72.55
N GLY A 14 -17.80 -5.77 -72.47
CA GLY A 14 -17.84 -4.72 -71.42
C GLY A 14 -18.12 -5.23 -70.00
N ALA A 15 -18.92 -6.29 -69.85
CA ALA A 15 -19.34 -6.78 -68.54
C ALA A 15 -18.24 -7.50 -67.74
N ARG A 16 -17.23 -8.09 -68.40
CA ARG A 16 -16.14 -8.83 -67.73
C ARG A 16 -15.11 -7.91 -67.07
N ALA A 17 -14.93 -6.69 -67.57
CA ALA A 17 -13.97 -5.74 -67.00
C ALA A 17 -14.47 -5.11 -65.69
N VAL A 18 -15.76 -4.80 -65.61
CA VAL A 18 -16.38 -4.21 -64.40
C VAL A 18 -16.43 -5.22 -63.24
N THR A 19 -16.72 -6.50 -63.53
CA THR A 19 -16.70 -7.56 -62.52
C THR A 19 -15.29 -7.86 -62.00
N GLY A 20 -14.26 -7.77 -62.85
CA GLY A 20 -12.87 -7.95 -62.44
C GLY A 20 -12.37 -6.87 -61.49
N GLY A 21 -12.72 -5.60 -61.76
CA GLY A 21 -12.37 -4.47 -60.88
C GLY A 21 -13.06 -4.55 -59.51
N CYS A 22 -14.32 -4.97 -59.47
CA CYS A 22 -15.06 -5.15 -58.22
C CYS A 22 -14.47 -6.29 -57.36
N LEU A 23 -14.14 -7.43 -57.96
CA LEU A 23 -13.49 -8.54 -57.24
C LEU A 23 -12.11 -8.17 -56.71
N ALA A 24 -11.30 -7.45 -57.51
CA ALA A 24 -9.99 -6.97 -57.06
C ALA A 24 -10.10 -5.98 -55.89
N ALA A 25 -11.05 -5.04 -55.95
CA ALA A 25 -11.32 -4.10 -54.85
C ALA A 25 -11.79 -4.82 -53.58
N GLN A 26 -12.68 -5.81 -53.72
CA GLN A 26 -13.15 -6.61 -52.59
C GLN A 26 -12.01 -7.43 -51.96
N ALA A 27 -11.17 -8.05 -52.79
CA ALA A 27 -9.99 -8.77 -52.31
C ALA A 27 -9.01 -7.84 -51.59
N ALA A 28 -8.72 -6.67 -52.15
CA ALA A 28 -7.86 -5.67 -51.52
C ALA A 28 -8.43 -5.20 -50.16
N LEU A 29 -9.74 -4.93 -50.09
CA LEU A 29 -10.41 -4.55 -48.85
C LEU A 29 -10.31 -5.65 -47.78
N ILE A 30 -10.56 -6.91 -48.16
CA ILE A 30 -10.44 -8.05 -47.24
C ILE A 30 -9.01 -8.17 -46.72
N LEU A 31 -8.00 -8.00 -47.58
CA LEU A 31 -6.59 -8.05 -47.17
C LEU A 31 -6.24 -6.91 -46.21
N VAL A 32 -6.71 -5.69 -46.48
CA VAL A 32 -6.50 -4.53 -45.60
C VAL A 32 -7.18 -4.75 -44.25
N LEU A 33 -8.45 -5.19 -44.22
CA LEU A 33 -9.17 -5.47 -42.98
C LEU A 33 -8.50 -6.61 -42.18
N GLY A 34 -8.07 -7.67 -42.86
CA GLY A 34 -7.34 -8.77 -42.25
C GLY A 34 -6.01 -8.31 -41.64
N ALA A 35 -5.26 -7.47 -42.34
CA ALA A 35 -4.02 -6.89 -41.83
C ALA A 35 -4.26 -5.99 -40.61
N VAL A 36 -5.31 -5.15 -40.63
CA VAL A 36 -5.68 -4.29 -39.50
C VAL A 36 -6.11 -5.12 -38.28
N LEU A 37 -6.92 -6.17 -38.48
CA LEU A 37 -7.32 -7.07 -37.40
C LEU A 37 -6.12 -7.82 -36.81
N ALA A 38 -5.24 -8.35 -37.65
CA ALA A 38 -4.03 -9.02 -37.20
C ALA A 38 -3.11 -8.07 -36.41
N TRP A 39 -2.93 -6.85 -36.91
CA TRP A 39 -2.11 -5.84 -36.25
C TRP A 39 -2.69 -5.39 -34.90
N THR A 40 -4.00 -5.13 -34.83
CA THR A 40 -4.66 -4.75 -33.57
C THR A 40 -4.60 -5.89 -32.56
N ALA A 41 -4.89 -7.13 -32.96
CA ALA A 41 -4.74 -8.30 -32.09
C ALA A 41 -3.32 -8.45 -31.55
N TYR A 42 -2.31 -8.25 -32.39
CA TYR A 42 -0.91 -8.25 -31.97
C TYR A 42 -0.60 -7.14 -30.96
N ALA A 43 -1.07 -5.91 -31.21
CA ALA A 43 -0.87 -4.78 -30.30
C ALA A 43 -1.51 -5.03 -28.92
N PHE A 44 -2.75 -5.55 -28.89
CA PHE A 44 -3.42 -5.94 -27.66
C PHE A 44 -2.68 -7.03 -26.90
N HIS A 45 -2.23 -8.08 -27.60
CA HIS A 45 -1.46 -9.14 -26.98
C HIS A 45 -0.16 -8.62 -26.36
N ARG A 46 0.60 -7.81 -27.11
CA ARG A 46 1.88 -7.24 -26.65
C ARG A 46 1.73 -6.28 -25.48
N ALA A 47 0.69 -5.46 -25.47
CA ALA A 47 0.40 -4.58 -24.34
C ALA A 47 -0.03 -5.38 -23.11
N GLY A 48 -0.87 -6.41 -23.31
CA GLY A 48 -1.29 -7.32 -22.25
C GLY A 48 -0.10 -8.02 -21.58
N THR A 49 0.80 -8.61 -22.36
CA THR A 49 2.00 -9.28 -21.83
C THR A 49 2.92 -8.28 -21.13
N GLY A 50 3.21 -7.13 -21.74
CA GLY A 50 4.05 -6.10 -21.13
C GLY A 50 3.48 -5.54 -19.82
N ASN A 51 2.16 -5.37 -19.71
CA ASN A 51 1.52 -4.94 -18.46
C ASN A 51 1.55 -6.05 -17.39
N ALA A 52 1.37 -7.31 -17.79
CA ALA A 52 1.51 -8.46 -16.88
C ALA A 52 2.94 -8.59 -16.32
N ASP A 53 3.96 -8.35 -17.16
CA ASP A 53 5.36 -8.35 -16.74
C ASP A 53 5.64 -7.23 -15.74
N ARG A 54 5.19 -6.00 -16.01
CA ARG A 54 5.34 -4.87 -15.09
C ARG A 54 4.64 -5.11 -13.76
N ARG A 55 3.44 -5.70 -13.77
CA ARG A 55 2.75 -6.09 -12.55
C ARG A 55 3.52 -7.15 -11.77
N THR A 56 4.13 -8.12 -12.46
CA THR A 56 4.97 -9.15 -11.83
C THR A 56 6.24 -8.54 -11.22
N GLN A 57 6.87 -7.59 -11.91
CA GLN A 57 7.99 -6.81 -11.37
C GLN A 57 7.58 -5.98 -10.15
N ALA A 58 6.42 -5.33 -10.18
CA ALA A 58 5.87 -4.61 -9.04
C ALA A 58 5.67 -5.54 -7.83
N ARG A 59 5.09 -6.75 -8.05
CA ARG A 59 4.97 -7.77 -7.00
C ARG A 59 6.31 -8.15 -6.39
N ALA A 60 7.31 -8.43 -7.23
CA ALA A 60 8.66 -8.75 -6.77
C ALA A 60 9.30 -7.58 -6.00
N ALA A 61 9.09 -6.34 -6.44
CA ALA A 61 9.56 -5.15 -5.74
C ALA A 61 8.90 -5.00 -4.36
N VAL A 62 7.59 -5.25 -4.24
CA VAL A 62 6.88 -5.25 -2.97
C VAL A 62 7.44 -6.30 -2.00
N GLU A 63 7.69 -7.51 -2.48
CA GLU A 63 8.31 -8.56 -1.66
C GLU A 63 9.72 -8.18 -1.21
N GLN A 64 10.51 -7.59 -2.12
CA GLN A 64 11.84 -7.10 -1.81
C GLN A 64 11.82 -5.98 -0.77
N GLN A 65 10.88 -5.04 -0.86
CA GLN A 65 10.66 -4.00 0.15
C GLN A 65 10.36 -4.62 1.52
N ALA A 66 9.49 -5.64 1.59
CA ALA A 66 9.18 -6.32 2.84
C ALA A 66 10.41 -6.99 3.47
N ARG A 67 11.24 -7.67 2.65
CA ARG A 67 12.50 -8.27 3.10
C ARG A 67 13.52 -7.24 3.54
N GLN A 68 13.62 -6.12 2.82
CA GLN A 68 14.51 -5.01 3.18
C GLN A 68 14.10 -4.38 4.50
N ALA A 69 12.81 -4.08 4.69
CA ALA A 69 12.25 -3.57 5.94
C ALA A 69 12.58 -4.52 7.10
N ALA A 70 12.34 -5.82 6.94
CA ALA A 70 12.69 -6.82 7.94
C ALA A 70 14.20 -6.82 8.28
N SER A 71 15.08 -6.69 7.28
CA SER A 71 16.54 -6.65 7.49
C SER A 71 17.01 -5.38 8.20
N VAL A 72 16.40 -4.23 7.90
CA VAL A 72 16.66 -2.95 8.57
C VAL A 72 16.23 -3.07 10.03
N THR A 73 15.03 -3.59 10.28
CA THR A 73 14.53 -3.81 11.65
C THR A 73 15.42 -4.76 12.45
N VAL A 74 15.89 -5.86 11.87
CA VAL A 74 16.83 -6.78 12.54
C VAL A 74 18.13 -6.07 12.92
N ARG A 75 18.69 -5.25 12.02
CA ARG A 75 19.90 -4.46 12.31
C ARG A 75 19.67 -3.48 13.44
N ALA A 76 18.55 -2.75 13.42
CA ALA A 76 18.19 -1.82 14.49
C ALA A 76 18.07 -2.55 15.84
N LEU A 77 17.28 -3.63 15.89
CA LEU A 77 17.09 -4.47 17.09
C LEU A 77 18.41 -5.00 17.65
N THR A 78 19.32 -5.41 16.76
CA THR A 78 20.66 -5.90 17.12
C THR A 78 21.55 -4.77 17.65
N ALA A 79 21.60 -3.63 16.96
CA ALA A 79 22.44 -2.49 17.31
C ALA A 79 22.11 -1.93 18.70
N ALA A 80 20.82 -1.83 18.99
CA ALA A 80 20.37 -1.32 20.28
C ALA A 80 20.33 -2.40 21.38
N ARG A 81 20.90 -3.59 21.11
CA ARG A 81 20.99 -4.72 22.06
C ARG A 81 19.67 -4.98 22.76
N ALA A 82 18.56 -4.84 22.03
CA ALA A 82 17.23 -4.98 22.58
C ALA A 82 17.13 -6.37 23.22
N SER A 83 17.03 -6.41 24.55
CA SER A 83 16.63 -7.65 25.21
C SER A 83 15.18 -7.94 24.81
N VAL A 84 14.74 -9.19 24.96
CA VAL A 84 13.36 -9.64 24.68
C VAL A 84 12.31 -8.93 25.56
N SER A 85 12.71 -7.99 26.43
CA SER A 85 11.78 -7.07 27.08
C SER A 85 11.09 -6.21 26.01
N GLY A 86 9.83 -6.55 25.72
CA GLY A 86 9.08 -6.05 24.56
C GLY A 86 9.04 -4.53 24.36
N THR A 87 9.25 -3.74 25.42
CA THR A 87 9.27 -2.27 25.35
C THR A 87 10.51 -1.68 24.71
N ALA A 88 11.69 -2.29 24.85
CA ALA A 88 12.92 -1.78 24.23
C ALA A 88 12.95 -2.10 22.74
N ALA A 89 12.65 -3.36 22.37
CA ALA A 89 12.62 -3.81 20.98
C ALA A 89 11.65 -2.99 20.12
N GLN A 90 10.45 -2.70 20.63
CA GLN A 90 9.45 -1.87 19.94
C GLN A 90 9.94 -0.44 19.68
N ASP A 91 10.64 0.18 20.64
CA ASP A 91 11.17 1.55 20.54
C ASP A 91 12.24 1.70 19.44
N ILE A 92 12.98 0.62 19.21
CA ILE A 92 14.14 0.59 18.31
C ILE A 92 13.74 0.36 16.84
N VAL A 93 12.75 -0.51 16.58
CA VAL A 93 12.26 -0.79 15.22
C VAL A 93 11.80 0.47 14.49
N LEU A 94 11.33 1.46 15.25
CA LEU A 94 10.63 2.64 14.73
C LEU A 94 11.52 3.87 14.60
N ARG A 95 12.56 3.97 15.41
CA ARG A 95 13.52 5.06 15.35
C ARG A 95 14.46 4.96 14.15
N ASP A 96 14.75 3.75 13.69
CA ASP A 96 15.67 3.47 12.58
C ASP A 96 14.95 3.19 11.25
N GLY A 97 13.62 3.16 11.23
CA GLY A 97 12.77 3.18 10.02
C GLY A 97 12.79 4.53 9.29
N ARG A 98 13.93 5.24 9.36
CA ARG A 98 14.16 6.61 8.90
C ARG A 98 14.36 6.63 7.40
N ASP A 99 13.25 6.58 6.65
CA ASP A 99 12.92 7.44 5.49
C ASP A 99 11.72 6.83 4.72
N PRO A 100 10.49 7.30 4.94
CA PRO A 100 9.46 7.31 3.90
C PRO A 100 9.40 8.70 3.25
N GLY A 101 10.55 9.33 2.96
CA GLY A 101 10.62 10.64 2.33
C GLY A 101 10.07 11.80 3.17
N PRO A 102 10.22 13.04 2.67
CA PRO A 102 9.81 14.24 3.39
C PRO A 102 8.27 14.31 3.46
N GLY A 103 7.70 14.13 4.66
CA GLY A 103 6.33 14.55 4.96
C GLY A 103 5.36 13.49 5.51
N ARG A 104 5.77 12.24 5.78
CA ARG A 104 4.88 11.24 6.41
C ARG A 104 5.38 10.84 7.78
N GLY A 105 4.58 11.13 8.81
CA GLY A 105 4.76 10.54 10.14
C GLY A 105 4.79 9.02 10.01
N THR A 106 5.80 8.39 10.61
CA THR A 106 5.96 6.94 10.56
C THR A 106 5.03 6.33 11.59
N VAL A 107 3.80 5.96 11.19
CA VAL A 107 2.98 5.09 12.04
C VAL A 107 3.72 3.77 12.16
N ALA A 108 3.98 3.37 13.40
CA ALA A 108 4.49 2.06 13.66
C ALA A 108 3.56 0.99 13.09
N PRO A 109 4.05 0.05 12.27
CA PRO A 109 3.24 -1.12 11.96
C PRO A 109 2.83 -1.79 13.26
N ASP A 110 1.62 -2.32 13.30
CA ASP A 110 1.03 -2.91 14.50
C ASP A 110 1.88 -4.09 15.00
N LEU A 111 2.80 -3.80 15.92
CA LEU A 111 3.82 -4.68 16.46
C LEU A 111 3.27 -5.39 17.71
N ILE A 112 2.85 -6.63 17.53
CA ILE A 112 2.36 -7.49 18.60
C ILE A 112 3.54 -8.26 19.19
N PHE A 113 3.75 -8.11 20.50
CA PHE A 113 4.72 -8.93 21.23
C PHE A 113 4.03 -10.09 21.95
N ASP A 114 4.37 -11.31 21.54
CA ASP A 114 3.94 -12.53 22.21
C ASP A 114 4.98 -12.92 23.28
N ARG A 115 4.62 -12.71 24.55
CA ARG A 115 5.47 -13.06 25.70
C ARG A 115 5.74 -14.55 25.82
N ALA A 116 4.79 -15.40 25.45
CA ALA A 116 4.93 -16.86 25.60
C ALA A 116 5.97 -17.41 24.62
N THR A 117 6.03 -16.85 23.42
CA THR A 117 6.98 -17.28 22.38
C THR A 117 8.20 -16.37 22.23
N GLY A 118 8.23 -15.22 22.90
CA GLY A 118 9.27 -14.21 22.77
C GLY A 118 9.36 -13.63 21.35
N ARG A 119 8.23 -13.59 20.62
CA ARG A 119 8.16 -13.17 19.22
C ARG A 119 7.54 -11.79 19.08
N LEU A 120 8.11 -10.98 18.22
CA LEU A 120 7.56 -9.70 17.81
C LEU A 120 7.00 -9.85 16.39
N THR A 121 5.72 -9.58 16.19
CA THR A 121 5.05 -9.72 14.89
C THR A 121 4.49 -8.40 14.45
N ALA A 122 4.90 -7.93 13.27
CA ALA A 122 4.28 -6.81 12.58
C ALA A 122 3.48 -7.34 11.39
N VAL A 123 2.28 -6.81 11.15
CA VAL A 123 1.51 -7.07 9.93
C VAL A 123 1.30 -5.74 9.24
N THR A 124 1.81 -5.60 8.01
CA THR A 124 1.82 -4.32 7.31
C THR A 124 1.68 -4.49 5.80
N PRO A 125 0.96 -3.58 5.12
CA PRO A 125 0.93 -3.57 3.66
C PRO A 125 2.22 -2.96 3.10
N PHE A 126 2.68 -3.51 1.97
CA PHE A 126 3.72 -2.93 1.13
C PHE A 126 3.13 -2.69 -0.27
N SER A 127 3.56 -1.63 -0.95
CA SER A 127 3.02 -1.25 -2.25
C SER A 127 4.10 -0.79 -3.23
N SER A 128 3.94 -1.15 -4.50
CA SER A 128 4.78 -0.68 -5.60
C SER A 128 3.89 -0.18 -6.74
N VAL A 129 4.24 0.97 -7.30
CA VAL A 129 3.52 1.57 -8.43
C VAL A 129 4.16 1.12 -9.73
N TYR A 130 3.35 0.81 -10.73
CA TYR A 130 3.79 0.50 -12.08
C TYR A 130 2.95 1.22 -13.14
N GLU A 131 3.57 1.45 -14.29
CA GLU A 131 2.91 2.04 -15.44
C GLU A 131 2.11 0.99 -16.21
N VAL A 132 0.84 1.31 -16.50
CA VAL A 132 0.00 0.57 -17.43
C VAL A 132 -0.01 1.29 -18.76
N ARG A 133 0.40 0.59 -19.81
CA ARG A 133 0.43 1.14 -21.16
C ARG A 133 -0.73 0.57 -21.97
N PRO A 134 -1.56 1.42 -22.61
CA PRO A 134 -2.69 0.96 -23.40
C PRO A 134 -2.22 0.27 -24.70
N ALA A 135 -3.06 -0.63 -25.23
CA ALA A 135 -2.78 -1.39 -26.45
C ALA A 135 -2.84 -0.54 -27.73
N LEU A 136 -3.78 0.39 -27.77
CA LEU A 136 -4.02 1.35 -28.84
C LEU A 136 -4.33 2.68 -28.17
N TRP A 137 -3.96 3.80 -28.83
CA TRP A 137 -4.30 5.19 -28.51
C TRP A 137 -4.87 5.43 -27.10
N GLY A 138 -4.06 5.95 -26.18
CA GLY A 138 -4.51 6.28 -24.83
C GLY A 138 -3.39 6.82 -23.95
N ALA A 139 -3.75 7.41 -22.81
CA ALA A 139 -2.79 7.86 -21.82
C ALA A 139 -2.17 6.67 -21.06
N VAL A 140 -0.91 6.81 -20.68
CA VAL A 140 -0.29 5.93 -19.68
C VAL A 140 -0.99 6.19 -18.35
N SER A 141 -1.45 5.13 -17.70
CA SER A 141 -1.97 5.22 -16.32
C SER A 141 -0.98 4.58 -15.36
N THR A 142 -1.12 4.89 -14.08
CA THR A 142 -0.38 4.24 -13.00
C THR A 142 -1.32 3.36 -12.21
N GLU A 143 -0.88 2.14 -11.93
CA GLU A 143 -1.54 1.23 -11.01
C GLU A 143 -0.58 0.90 -9.86
N SER A 144 -1.12 0.49 -8.73
CA SER A 144 -0.33 -0.01 -7.61
C SER A 144 -0.62 -1.47 -7.36
N GLU A 145 0.43 -2.24 -7.11
CA GLU A 145 0.31 -3.56 -6.50
C GLU A 145 0.60 -3.41 -5.01
N THR A 146 -0.40 -3.72 -4.18
CA THR A 146 -0.29 -3.73 -2.72
C THR A 146 -0.41 -5.17 -2.22
N ARG A 147 0.41 -5.56 -1.25
CA ARG A 147 0.37 -6.88 -0.61
C ARG A 147 0.58 -6.78 0.89
N CYS A 148 -0.16 -7.60 1.62
CA CYS A 148 0.00 -7.74 3.06
C CYS A 148 1.14 -8.72 3.42
N TYR A 149 2.03 -8.32 4.33
CA TYR A 149 3.06 -9.19 4.87
C TYR A 149 3.06 -9.19 6.39
N ALA A 150 3.29 -10.36 6.97
CA ALA A 150 3.65 -10.51 8.36
C ALA A 150 5.18 -10.62 8.48
N LEU A 151 5.78 -9.76 9.30
CA LEU A 151 7.18 -9.77 9.67
C LEU A 151 7.28 -10.29 11.10
N VAL A 152 7.87 -11.46 11.28
CA VAL A 152 8.04 -12.09 12.60
C VAL A 152 9.50 -12.02 12.98
N PHE A 153 9.80 -11.31 14.06
CA PHE A 153 11.13 -11.19 14.63
C PHE A 153 11.25 -12.10 15.85
N ARG A 154 12.32 -12.87 15.88
CA ARG A 154 12.68 -13.72 17.02
C ARG A 154 14.10 -13.37 17.46
N HIS A 155 14.29 -13.23 18.75
CA HIS A 155 15.61 -13.14 19.35
C HIS A 155 16.08 -14.54 19.71
N ASP A 156 17.15 -15.00 19.07
CA ASP A 156 17.88 -16.17 19.53
C ASP A 156 18.93 -15.72 20.59
N THR A 157 19.82 -16.60 21.04
CA THR A 157 20.75 -16.30 22.14
C THR A 157 21.61 -15.05 21.94
N CYS A 158 21.97 -14.69 20.70
CA CYS A 158 22.80 -13.51 20.41
C CYS A 158 22.35 -12.71 19.17
N THR A 159 21.31 -13.14 18.46
CA THR A 159 20.98 -12.55 17.15
C THR A 159 19.49 -12.47 16.94
N TRP A 160 19.02 -11.33 16.44
CA TRP A 160 17.68 -11.19 15.89
C TRP A 160 17.61 -11.85 14.51
N ARG A 161 16.51 -12.57 14.27
CA ARG A 161 16.14 -13.10 12.96
C ARG A 161 14.75 -12.62 12.59
N ALA A 162 14.52 -12.42 11.29
CA ALA A 162 13.20 -12.10 10.77
C ALA A 162 12.72 -13.17 9.78
N ALA A 163 11.44 -13.48 9.85
CA ALA A 163 10.73 -14.20 8.82
C ALA A 163 9.70 -13.26 8.18
N VAL A 164 9.61 -13.28 6.85
CA VAL A 164 8.64 -12.50 6.07
C VAL A 164 7.70 -13.48 5.41
N THR A 165 6.41 -13.38 5.69
CA THR A 165 5.37 -14.25 5.12
C THR A 165 4.26 -13.43 4.53
N ALA A 166 3.89 -13.70 3.28
CA ALA A 166 2.72 -13.09 2.67
C ALA A 166 1.45 -13.47 3.44
N ARG A 167 0.52 -12.53 3.53
CA ARG A 167 -0.78 -12.69 4.18
C ARG A 167 -1.90 -12.29 3.22
N PRO A 168 -3.13 -12.77 3.44
CA PRO A 168 -4.29 -12.24 2.72
C PRO A 168 -4.42 -10.74 2.96
N ASP A 169 -4.82 -9.98 1.94
CA ASP A 169 -4.95 -8.51 2.05
C ASP A 169 -5.97 -8.09 3.11
N ALA A 170 -6.97 -8.95 3.37
CA ALA A 170 -7.93 -8.79 4.46
C ALA A 170 -7.28 -8.71 5.86
N ASP A 171 -6.11 -9.32 6.08
CA ASP A 171 -5.40 -9.25 7.36
C ASP A 171 -4.90 -7.83 7.63
N CYS A 172 -4.38 -7.15 6.60
CA CYS A 172 -3.96 -5.75 6.70
C CYS A 172 -5.16 -4.81 6.74
N ALA A 173 -6.20 -5.05 5.91
CA ALA A 173 -7.41 -4.23 5.91
C ALA A 173 -8.09 -4.19 7.28
N ARG A 174 -8.11 -5.30 8.02
CA ARG A 174 -8.65 -5.34 9.39
C ARG A 174 -7.89 -4.47 10.38
N ARG A 175 -6.60 -4.20 10.15
CA ARG A 175 -5.74 -3.37 11.04
C ARG A 175 -5.70 -1.89 10.62
N GLN A 176 -6.16 -1.58 9.41
CA GLN A 176 -6.16 -0.23 8.88
C GLN A 176 -6.89 0.77 9.79
N PRO A 177 -8.09 0.48 10.34
CA PRO A 177 -8.79 1.44 11.21
C PRO A 177 -8.01 1.80 12.47
N VAL A 178 -7.29 0.83 13.06
CA VAL A 178 -6.46 1.06 14.25
C VAL A 178 -5.24 1.90 13.88
N THR A 179 -4.62 1.63 12.73
CA THR A 179 -3.49 2.39 12.21
C THR A 179 -3.88 3.83 11.88
N ASP A 180 -5.04 4.04 11.25
CA ASP A 180 -5.57 5.35 10.92
C ASP A 180 -5.91 6.16 12.18
N ALA A 181 -6.51 5.51 13.20
CA ALA A 181 -6.74 6.13 14.50
C ALA A 181 -5.40 6.50 15.18
N ALA A 182 -4.41 5.58 15.18
CA ALA A 182 -3.09 5.89 15.73
C ALA A 182 -2.41 7.08 15.01
N GLN A 183 -2.57 7.20 13.69
CA GLN A 183 -2.09 8.35 12.92
C GLN A 183 -2.85 9.64 13.26
N ALA A 184 -4.18 9.59 13.36
CA ALA A 184 -4.99 10.74 13.75
C ALA A 184 -4.60 11.24 15.15
N ALA A 185 -4.33 10.33 16.09
CA ALA A 185 -3.83 10.68 17.40
C ALA A 185 -2.43 11.31 17.37
N GLN A 186 -1.52 10.81 16.51
CA GLN A 186 -0.23 11.48 16.28
C GLN A 186 -0.40 12.91 15.80
N ASP A 187 -1.23 13.10 14.78
CA ASP A 187 -1.46 14.41 14.18
C ASP A 187 -2.10 15.38 15.17
N ALA A 188 -3.05 14.92 15.97
CA ALA A 188 -3.60 15.70 17.06
C ALA A 188 -2.52 16.06 18.10
N LEU A 189 -1.72 15.09 18.57
CA LEU A 189 -0.67 15.32 19.56
C LEU A 189 0.46 16.23 19.06
N ARG A 190 0.72 16.30 17.75
CA ARG A 190 1.65 17.28 17.16
C ARG A 190 1.22 18.71 17.45
N THR A 191 -0.09 18.98 17.47
CA THR A 191 -0.65 20.31 17.75
C THR A 191 -0.70 20.66 19.24
N LEU A 192 -0.38 19.71 20.14
CA LEU A 192 -0.46 19.92 21.58
C LEU A 192 0.44 21.09 22.00
N VAL A 193 -0.12 22.13 22.62
CA VAL A 193 0.66 23.28 23.10
C VAL A 193 1.31 22.91 24.45
N ARG A 194 2.54 23.40 24.71
CA ARG A 194 3.35 23.05 25.91
C ARG A 194 2.64 23.06 27.28
N PRO A 195 1.67 23.94 27.60
CA PRO A 195 0.99 23.90 28.89
C PRO A 195 -0.17 22.89 28.96
N ALA A 196 -0.58 22.28 27.83
CA ALA A 196 -1.81 21.49 27.72
C ALA A 196 -1.66 19.98 28.03
N ALA A 197 -0.64 19.56 28.77
CA ALA A 197 -0.30 18.14 28.96
C ALA A 197 -0.98 17.47 30.16
N THR A 198 -2.21 17.85 30.53
CA THR A 198 -2.99 17.06 31.50
C THR A 198 -3.75 15.93 30.80
N ARG A 199 -4.13 14.89 31.55
CA ARG A 199 -4.94 13.78 31.02
C ARG A 199 -6.22 14.27 30.36
N SER A 200 -6.96 15.18 30.99
CA SER A 200 -8.23 15.70 30.46
C SER A 200 -8.04 16.51 29.17
N GLN A 201 -6.99 17.32 29.09
CA GLN A 201 -6.67 18.10 27.89
C GLN A 201 -6.27 17.20 26.71
N VAL A 202 -5.45 16.17 26.99
CA VAL A 202 -5.08 15.18 25.96
C VAL A 202 -6.29 14.35 25.53
N GLN A 203 -7.15 13.94 26.47
CA GLN A 203 -8.41 13.26 26.16
C GLN A 203 -9.32 14.10 25.26
N GLN A 204 -9.45 15.39 25.57
CA GLN A 204 -10.25 16.32 24.76
C GLN A 204 -9.63 16.55 23.38
N LEU A 205 -8.29 16.62 23.30
CA LEU A 205 -7.57 16.78 22.04
C LEU A 205 -7.70 15.54 21.13
N LEU A 206 -7.68 14.35 21.72
CA LEU A 206 -7.84 13.09 21.00
C LEU A 206 -9.31 12.76 20.70
N ALA A 207 -10.27 13.44 21.32
CA ALA A 207 -11.68 13.17 21.11
C ALA A 207 -12.02 13.27 19.61
N PRO A 208 -12.52 12.18 19.00
CA PRO A 208 -12.83 12.15 17.58
C PRO A 208 -13.94 13.15 17.26
N VAL A 209 -13.87 13.79 16.10
CA VAL A 209 -14.86 14.78 15.65
C VAL A 209 -15.56 14.32 14.38
N GLY A 210 -16.85 14.66 14.23
CA GLY A 210 -17.64 14.30 13.06
C GLY A 210 -17.77 12.79 12.88
N SER A 211 -17.68 12.32 11.63
CA SER A 211 -17.80 10.89 11.28
C SER A 211 -16.71 10.00 11.88
N ALA A 212 -15.58 10.56 12.32
CA ALA A 212 -14.55 9.80 13.01
C ALA A 212 -15.03 9.19 14.34
N ALA A 213 -15.99 9.86 15.01
CA ALA A 213 -16.53 9.40 16.29
C ALA A 213 -17.30 8.07 16.17
N ASP A 214 -17.76 7.73 14.96
CA ASP A 214 -18.43 6.46 14.67
C ASP A 214 -17.42 5.32 14.40
N HIS A 215 -16.15 5.66 14.15
CA HIS A 215 -15.14 4.71 13.68
C HIS A 215 -14.10 4.34 14.75
N TYR A 216 -13.69 5.31 15.57
CA TYR A 216 -12.73 5.08 16.63
C TYR A 216 -12.94 6.01 17.82
N ALA A 217 -12.49 5.59 18.99
CA ALA A 217 -12.45 6.38 20.21
C ALA A 217 -11.13 6.14 20.94
N TYR A 218 -10.74 7.06 21.82
CA TYR A 218 -9.54 6.95 22.65
C TYR A 218 -9.92 6.98 24.11
N ASP A 219 -9.28 6.15 24.92
CA ASP A 219 -9.24 6.31 26.38
C ASP A 219 -7.79 6.57 26.79
N VAL A 220 -7.49 7.80 27.19
CA VAL A 220 -6.17 8.21 27.66
C VAL A 220 -6.01 7.74 29.08
N THR A 221 -5.21 6.69 29.30
CA THR A 221 -4.93 6.15 30.63
C THR A 221 -3.96 7.05 31.41
N THR A 222 -2.83 7.41 30.79
CA THR A 222 -1.71 8.08 31.47
C THR A 222 -1.13 9.19 30.60
N VAL A 223 -0.84 10.34 31.22
CA VAL A 223 -0.02 11.39 30.62
C VAL A 223 1.10 11.72 31.59
N THR A 224 2.34 11.51 31.16
CA THR A 224 3.52 11.85 31.95
C THR A 224 4.37 12.87 31.22
N ARG A 225 4.87 13.84 31.97
CA ARG A 225 5.79 14.85 31.46
C ARG A 225 7.12 14.72 32.18
N ARG A 226 8.20 14.65 31.41
CA ARG A 226 9.57 14.67 31.92
C ARG A 226 10.39 15.67 31.12
N GLY A 227 10.66 16.82 31.74
CA GLY A 227 11.29 17.95 31.07
C GLY A 227 10.49 18.38 29.85
N THR A 228 11.05 18.14 28.68
CA THR A 228 10.49 18.50 27.38
C THR A 228 9.84 17.34 26.65
N THR A 229 9.85 16.15 27.25
CA THR A 229 9.16 14.97 26.71
C THR A 229 7.79 14.81 27.35
N VAL A 230 6.76 14.63 26.52
CA VAL A 230 5.41 14.25 26.92
C VAL A 230 5.17 12.82 26.43
N THR A 231 4.79 11.93 27.34
CA THR A 231 4.41 10.54 27.03
C THR A 231 2.95 10.35 27.36
N VAL A 232 2.16 9.96 26.36
CA VAL A 232 0.73 9.66 26.46
C VAL A 232 0.56 8.16 26.25
N ILE A 233 -0.17 7.51 27.14
CA ILE A 233 -0.64 6.13 26.95
C ILE A 233 -2.15 6.21 26.75
N ALA A 234 -2.63 5.69 25.63
CA ALA A 234 -4.05 5.67 25.31
C ALA A 234 -4.47 4.34 24.68
N LEU A 235 -5.63 3.84 25.06
CA LEU A 235 -6.31 2.73 24.44
C LEU A 235 -7.10 3.24 23.24
N VAL A 236 -6.80 2.72 22.05
CA VAL A 236 -7.55 2.99 20.83
C VAL A 236 -8.63 1.93 20.70
N HIS A 237 -9.89 2.37 20.67
CA HIS A 237 -11.05 1.53 20.40
C HIS A 237 -11.49 1.74 18.96
N THR A 238 -11.72 0.65 18.24
CA THR A 238 -12.37 0.64 16.93
C THR A 238 -13.52 -0.36 16.94
N ALA A 239 -14.32 -0.42 15.87
CA ALA A 239 -15.52 -1.26 15.78
C ALA A 239 -15.31 -2.77 16.04
N GLY A 240 -14.07 -3.28 16.08
CA GLY A 240 -13.81 -4.69 16.41
C GLY A 240 -12.44 -4.97 17.01
N GLN A 241 -11.64 -3.95 17.33
CA GLN A 241 -10.29 -4.10 17.86
C GLN A 241 -9.99 -3.03 18.89
N GLN A 242 -9.18 -3.40 19.87
CA GLN A 242 -8.62 -2.49 20.86
C GLN A 242 -7.11 -2.65 20.87
N GLN A 243 -6.39 -1.54 20.83
CA GLN A 243 -4.94 -1.55 20.84
C GLN A 243 -4.42 -0.40 21.71
N CYS A 244 -3.60 -0.74 22.70
CA CYS A 244 -2.98 0.24 23.56
C CYS A 244 -1.76 0.84 22.83
N TYR A 245 -1.63 2.16 22.86
CA TYR A 245 -0.51 2.88 22.26
C TYR A 245 0.15 3.82 23.27
N ARG A 246 1.48 3.92 23.17
CA ARG A 246 2.32 4.92 23.80
C ARG A 246 2.77 5.93 22.75
N PHE A 247 2.36 7.17 22.91
CA PHE A 247 2.79 8.31 22.12
C PHE A 247 3.85 9.10 22.87
N VAL A 248 4.98 9.38 22.25
CA VAL A 248 6.08 10.14 22.82
C VAL A 248 6.34 11.36 21.95
N ARG A 249 6.20 12.56 22.53
CA ARG A 249 6.45 13.84 21.85
C ARG A 249 7.55 14.61 22.56
N ILE A 250 8.47 15.15 21.78
CA ILE A 250 9.54 16.05 22.26
C ILE A 250 9.11 17.48 21.93
N THR A 251 9.00 18.34 22.95
CA THR A 251 8.36 19.67 22.85
C THR A 251 9.35 20.83 22.69
N ASP A 252 10.66 20.57 22.70
CA ASP A 252 11.77 21.54 22.61
C ASP A 252 12.71 21.34 21.42
N SER A 253 12.41 20.36 20.58
CA SER A 253 13.11 20.17 19.33
C SER A 253 12.76 21.27 18.33
N TYR A 254 13.74 21.77 17.57
CA TYR A 254 13.51 22.54 16.34
C TYR A 254 12.70 21.74 15.30
N ASP A 255 12.62 20.43 15.50
CA ASP A 255 11.77 19.47 14.80
C ASP A 255 10.57 19.11 15.71
N SER A 256 9.74 20.13 15.98
CA SER A 256 8.58 20.10 16.89
C SER A 256 7.45 19.15 16.47
N ASP A 257 7.61 18.52 15.32
CA ASP A 257 6.59 17.74 14.63
C ASP A 257 6.77 16.22 14.84
N SER A 258 7.78 15.83 15.64
CA SER A 258 8.05 14.42 15.93
C SER A 258 7.20 13.90 17.10
N VAL A 259 6.17 13.12 16.76
CA VAL A 259 5.45 12.24 17.69
C VAL A 259 5.77 10.81 17.30
N THR A 260 6.37 10.06 18.22
CA THR A 260 6.62 8.63 18.04
C THR A 260 5.45 7.85 18.63
N THR A 261 4.93 6.85 17.91
CA THR A 261 3.82 6.01 18.37
C THR A 261 4.24 4.57 18.45
N LEU A 262 3.88 3.93 19.55
CA LEU A 262 4.35 2.59 19.89
C LEU A 262 3.16 1.75 20.38
N PRO A 263 2.82 0.64 19.72
CA PRO A 263 1.86 -0.28 20.30
C PRO A 263 2.47 -0.87 21.59
N VAL A 264 1.70 -0.88 22.67
CA VAL A 264 2.09 -1.48 23.95
C VAL A 264 1.12 -2.60 24.30
N ALA A 265 1.54 -3.51 25.19
CA ALA A 265 0.67 -4.58 25.64
C ALA A 265 -0.59 -4.01 26.31
N ALA A 266 -1.75 -4.63 26.08
CA ALA A 266 -3.03 -4.18 26.64
C ALA A 266 -2.98 -3.96 28.17
N ALA A 267 -2.23 -4.80 28.89
CA ALA A 267 -1.99 -4.68 30.33
C ALA A 267 -1.33 -3.35 30.78
N HIS A 268 -0.78 -2.54 29.87
CA HIS A 268 -0.27 -1.20 30.18
C HIS A 268 -1.37 -0.11 30.12
N CYS A 269 -2.54 -0.42 29.56
CA CYS A 269 -3.72 0.46 29.56
C CYS A 269 -4.67 0.17 30.74
N ASP A 270 -4.54 -0.95 31.45
CA ASP A 270 -5.38 -1.35 32.59
C ASP A 270 -4.92 -0.72 33.94
N GLY A 271 -4.01 0.25 33.89
CA GLY A 271 -3.33 0.85 35.06
C GLY A 271 -4.11 1.97 35.74
#